data_AF-A3WVG7-F1
#
_entry.id   AF-A3WVG7-F1
#
_cell.length_a   1.000
_cell.length_b   1.000
_cell.length_c   1.000
_cell.angle_alpha   90.00
_cell.angle_beta   90.00
_cell.angle_gamma   90.00
#
_symmetry.space_group_name_H-M   'P 1'
#
loop_
_entity.id
_entity.type
_entity.pdbx_description
1 polymer ?
#
loop_
_entity_poly.entity_id
_entity_poly.type
_entity_poly.pdbx_seq_one_letter_code
_entity_poly.pdbx_strand_id
1 'polypeptide(L)'
;MKLNTAQVQQTLQQMDAQVLPDDHPAARKLGELFGDHTFFVDESGLKVLESTEAVAAEAQTGSVVSLANWNDGKFSSLKPHDPVLTGTVIVLGQSKQ
;
A
#
# COMPACT_ATOMS: atom_id res chain seq x y z
N MET A 1 -7.30 0.30 0.35
CA MET A 1 -8.13 0.46 -0.87
C MET A 1 -7.48 -0.22 -2.08
N LYS A 2 -8.25 -0.55 -3.12
CA LYS A 2 -7.72 -0.95 -4.44
C LYS A 2 -7.46 0.27 -5.31
N LEU A 3 -6.24 0.42 -5.82
CA LEU A 3 -5.82 1.52 -6.67
C LEU A 3 -5.92 1.14 -8.15
N ASN A 4 -6.26 2.12 -8.99
CA ASN A 4 -6.17 1.98 -10.44
C ASN A 4 -4.73 2.15 -10.95
N THR A 5 -4.48 1.82 -12.22
CA THR A 5 -3.14 1.87 -12.81
C THR A 5 -2.45 3.23 -12.66
N ALA A 6 -3.16 4.34 -12.88
CA ALA A 6 -2.58 5.68 -12.75
C ALA A 6 -2.18 5.99 -11.29
N GLN A 7 -3.04 5.62 -10.34
CA GLN A 7 -2.78 5.77 -8.90
C GLN A 7 -1.61 4.91 -8.42
N VAL A 8 -1.46 3.70 -8.96
CA VAL A 8 -0.31 2.83 -8.69
C VAL A 8 0.97 3.50 -9.18
N GLN A 9 1.01 3.95 -10.45
CA GLN A 9 2.19 4.61 -11.01
C GLN A 9 2.57 5.86 -10.20
N GLN A 10 1.57 6.66 -9.82
CA GLN A 10 1.76 7.86 -9.00
C GLN A 10 2.32 7.53 -7.60
N THR A 11 1.90 6.39 -7.03
CA THR A 11 2.43 5.89 -5.74
C THR A 11 3.89 5.48 -5.88
N LEU A 12 4.22 4.72 -6.91
CA LEU A 12 5.58 4.24 -7.17
C LEU A 12 6.58 5.37 -7.49
N GLN A 13 6.09 6.54 -7.92
CA GLN A 13 6.93 7.73 -8.10
C GLN A 13 7.27 8.45 -6.78
N GLN A 14 6.48 8.22 -5.72
CA GLN A 14 6.61 8.87 -4.42
C GLN A 14 7.14 7.93 -3.32
N MET A 15 7.13 6.63 -3.57
CA MET A 15 7.50 5.59 -2.63
C MET A 15 8.37 4.54 -3.33
N ASP A 16 9.55 4.26 -2.77
CA ASP A 16 10.45 3.21 -3.26
C ASP A 16 9.94 1.83 -2.84
N ALA A 17 8.98 1.33 -3.62
CA ALA A 17 8.32 0.06 -3.39
C ALA A 17 8.00 -0.60 -4.73
N GLN A 18 7.56 -1.85 -4.67
CA GLN A 18 7.03 -2.58 -5.81
C GLN A 18 5.58 -2.95 -5.53
N VAL A 19 4.74 -2.92 -6.56
CA VAL A 19 3.36 -3.44 -6.45
C VAL A 19 3.41 -4.96 -6.48
N LEU A 20 2.66 -5.61 -5.58
CA LEU A 20 2.43 -7.04 -5.64
C LEU A 20 1.33 -7.32 -6.68
N PRO A 21 1.63 -8.01 -7.79
CA PRO A 21 0.64 -8.29 -8.82
C PRO A 21 -0.49 -9.19 -8.32
N ASP A 22 -1.69 -9.02 -8.87
CA ASP A 22 -2.88 -9.79 -8.46
C ASP A 22 -2.80 -11.29 -8.81
N ASP A 23 -1.99 -11.64 -9.80
CA ASP A 23 -1.69 -13.03 -10.18
C ASP A 23 -0.62 -13.68 -9.30
N HIS A 24 -0.01 -12.93 -8.37
CA HIS A 24 0.99 -13.47 -7.45
C HIS A 24 0.34 -14.42 -6.43
N PRO A 25 0.93 -15.61 -6.16
CA PRO A 25 0.33 -16.60 -5.25
C PRO A 25 0.06 -16.06 -3.83
N ALA A 26 0.87 -15.11 -3.35
CA ALA A 26 0.64 -14.46 -2.06
C ALA A 26 -0.48 -13.41 -2.08
N ALA A 27 -0.80 -12.80 -3.23
CA ALA A 27 -1.79 -11.71 -3.32
C ALA A 27 -3.17 -12.17 -2.87
N ARG A 28 -3.60 -13.38 -3.28
CA ARG A 28 -4.87 -13.96 -2.84
C ARG A 28 -4.95 -14.10 -1.31
N LYS A 29 -3.91 -14.66 -0.69
CA LYS A 29 -3.89 -14.90 0.76
C LYS A 29 -3.86 -13.58 1.54
N LEU A 30 -3.12 -12.58 1.04
CA LEU A 30 -3.12 -11.24 1.62
C LEU A 30 -4.50 -10.58 1.49
N GLY A 31 -5.17 -10.78 0.36
CA GLY A 31 -6.55 -10.34 0.16
C GLY A 31 -7.55 -10.96 1.15
N GLU A 32 -7.38 -12.24 1.47
CA GLU A 32 -8.21 -12.93 2.48
C GLU A 32 -7.94 -12.43 3.92
N LEU A 33 -6.71 -12.00 4.23
CA LEU A 33 -6.32 -11.53 5.56
C LEU A 33 -6.61 -10.05 5.80
N PHE A 34 -6.37 -9.22 4.78
CA PHE A 34 -6.39 -7.77 4.91
C PHE A 34 -7.48 -7.11 4.06
N GLY A 35 -8.25 -7.87 3.28
CA GLY A 35 -9.28 -7.36 2.38
C GLY A 35 -8.73 -7.03 0.99
N ASP A 36 -9.57 -6.42 0.16
CA ASP A 36 -9.18 -6.05 -1.21
C ASP A 36 -8.37 -4.74 -1.23
N HIS A 37 -7.04 -4.87 -1.26
CA HIS A 37 -6.09 -3.76 -1.30
C HIS A 37 -5.09 -3.93 -2.44
N THR A 38 -4.55 -2.82 -2.93
CA THR A 38 -3.29 -2.85 -3.67
C THR A 38 -2.15 -2.98 -2.67
N PHE A 39 -1.43 -4.10 -2.74
CA PHE A 39 -0.31 -4.38 -1.86
C PHE A 39 0.99 -3.86 -2.46
N PHE A 40 1.80 -3.24 -1.61
CA PHE A 40 3.13 -2.75 -1.94
C PHE A 40 4.16 -3.44 -1.06
N VAL A 41 5.33 -3.71 -1.61
CA VAL A 41 6.42 -4.37 -0.92
C VAL A 41 7.69 -3.55 -1.09
N ASP A 42 8.35 -3.24 0.01
CA ASP A 42 9.66 -2.56 0.05
C ASP A 42 10.65 -3.31 0.95
N GLU A 43 11.81 -2.70 1.23
CA GLU A 43 12.85 -3.27 2.09
C GLU A 43 12.41 -3.50 3.54
N SER A 44 11.33 -2.86 4.00
CA SER A 44 10.81 -3.00 5.36
C SER A 44 9.72 -4.08 5.46
N GLY A 45 8.93 -4.25 4.40
CA GLY A 45 7.89 -5.28 4.35
C GLY A 45 6.71 -4.93 3.46
N LEU A 46 5.54 -5.41 3.89
CA LEU A 46 4.28 -5.27 3.20
C LEU A 46 3.52 -4.03 3.67
N LYS A 47 3.05 -3.25 2.71
CA LYS A 47 2.28 -2.02 2.93
C LYS A 47 1.05 -1.97 2.04
N VAL A 48 0.10 -1.15 2.46
CA VAL A 48 -1.08 -0.78 1.66
C VAL A 48 -1.29 0.73 1.76
N LEU A 49 -2.07 1.28 0.84
CA LEU A 49 -2.59 2.63 0.97
C LEU A 49 -4.03 2.59 1.46
N GLU A 50 -4.28 3.38 2.50
CA GLU A 50 -5.62 3.65 3.00
C GLU A 50 -6.05 5.05 2.58
N SER A 51 -7.29 5.17 2.09
CA SER A 51 -7.86 6.47 1.72
C SER A 51 -7.91 7.36 2.95
N THR A 52 -7.26 8.52 2.90
CA THR A 52 -7.42 9.53 3.95
C THR A 52 -8.60 10.42 3.55
N GLU A 53 -9.74 10.26 4.21
CA GLU A 53 -10.89 11.16 4.09
C GLU A 53 -10.58 12.50 4.78
N ALA A 54 -9.59 13.23 4.29
CA ALA A 54 -9.43 14.62 4.67
C ALA A 54 -10.55 15.40 3.99
N VAL A 55 -11.64 15.64 4.73
CA VAL A 55 -12.85 16.41 4.36
C VAL A 55 -12.54 17.81 3.77
N ALA A 56 -11.27 18.25 3.82
CA ALA A 56 -10.80 19.56 3.34
C ALA A 56 -9.71 19.50 2.26
N ALA A 57 -9.28 18.33 1.78
CA ALA A 57 -8.21 18.26 0.77
C ALA A 57 -8.81 18.22 -0.65
N GLU A 58 -8.49 19.21 -1.49
CA GLU A 58 -8.81 19.21 -2.93
C GLU A 58 -8.10 18.08 -3.74
N ALA A 59 -7.27 17.27 -3.07
CA ALA A 59 -6.54 16.16 -3.66
C ALA A 59 -6.87 14.83 -2.95
N GLN A 60 -7.08 13.78 -3.75
CA GLN A 60 -7.17 12.42 -3.26
C GLN A 60 -5.80 12.01 -2.73
N THR A 61 -5.72 11.72 -1.44
CA THR A 61 -4.50 11.23 -0.79
C THR A 61 -4.72 9.84 -0.21
N GLY A 62 -3.64 9.08 -0.11
CA GLY A 62 -3.60 7.81 0.59
C GLY A 62 -2.49 7.81 1.64
N SER A 63 -2.82 7.39 2.86
CA SER A 63 -1.84 7.18 3.91
C SER A 63 -1.26 5.78 3.78
N VAL A 64 0.07 5.67 3.88
CA VAL A 64 0.76 4.38 3.83
C VAL A 64 0.65 3.70 5.18
N VAL A 65 0.18 2.45 5.16
CA VAL A 65 0.00 1.59 6.32
C VAL A 65 0.87 0.36 6.17
N SER A 66 1.70 0.09 7.18
CA SER A 66 2.49 -1.14 7.28
C SER A 66 1.64 -2.25 7.88
N LEU A 67 1.63 -3.43 7.24
CA LEU A 67 0.85 -4.59 7.66
C LEU A 67 1.72 -5.78 8.10
N ALA A 68 2.93 -5.87 7.53
CA ALA A 68 3.86 -6.93 7.87
C ALA A 68 5.28 -6.46 7.63
N ASN A 69 6.21 -6.96 8.44
CA ASN A 69 7.64 -6.70 8.24
C ASN A 69 8.35 -8.00 7.84
N TRP A 70 9.47 -7.86 7.16
CA TRP A 70 10.34 -9.00 6.87
C TRP A 70 10.92 -9.58 8.16
N ASN A 71 10.97 -10.91 8.25
CA ASN A 71 11.39 -11.62 9.46
C ASN A 71 12.71 -12.41 9.29
N ASP A 72 13.26 -12.47 8.08
CA ASP A 72 14.36 -13.37 7.74
C ASP A 72 15.59 -12.69 7.09
N GLY A 73 15.54 -11.37 6.85
CA GLY A 73 16.59 -10.62 6.16
C GLY A 73 16.87 -11.06 4.71
N LYS A 74 16.07 -11.99 4.18
CA LYS A 74 16.14 -12.52 2.81
C LYS A 74 14.95 -12.11 1.96
N PHE A 75 14.04 -11.32 2.54
CA PHE A 75 12.81 -10.87 1.90
C PHE A 75 11.95 -12.03 1.39
N SER A 76 11.94 -13.16 2.13
CA SER A 76 11.19 -14.36 1.75
C SER A 76 10.05 -14.71 2.70
N SER A 77 10.08 -14.15 3.91
CA SER A 77 9.07 -14.40 4.95
C SER A 77 8.60 -13.10 5.60
N LEU A 78 7.34 -12.77 5.36
CA LEU A 78 6.63 -11.66 6.02
C LEU A 78 6.02 -12.15 7.34
N LYS A 79 6.18 -11.35 8.39
CA LYS A 79 5.48 -11.53 9.66
C LYS A 79 4.43 -10.43 9.83
N PRO A 80 3.13 -10.78 9.80
CA PRO A 80 2.06 -9.81 9.98
C PRO A 80 2.08 -9.22 11.40
N HIS A 81 1.66 -7.97 11.51
CA HIS A 81 1.49 -7.24 12.76
C HIS A 81 0.22 -6.37 12.68
N ASP A 82 -0.18 -5.74 13.79
CA ASP A 82 -1.30 -4.78 13.78
C ASP A 82 -1.00 -3.61 12.82
N PRO A 83 -1.96 -3.13 12.01
CA PRO A 83 -1.72 -2.05 11.06
C PRO A 83 -1.09 -0.81 11.71
N VAL A 84 0.05 -0.35 11.16
CA VAL A 84 0.77 0.83 11.66
C VAL A 84 0.88 1.89 10.57
N LEU A 85 0.40 3.11 10.85
CA LEU A 85 0.61 4.26 9.98
C LEU A 85 2.10 4.61 9.94
N THR A 86 2.66 4.69 8.74
CA THR A 86 4.08 5.06 8.59
C THR A 86 4.30 6.58 8.69
N GLY A 87 3.22 7.37 8.63
CA GLY A 87 3.28 8.83 8.50
C GLY A 87 3.53 9.30 7.07
N THR A 88 3.76 8.38 6.12
CA THR A 88 3.91 8.70 4.70
C THR A 88 2.55 8.91 4.06
N VAL A 89 2.39 10.04 3.38
CA VAL A 89 1.17 10.37 2.62
C VAL A 89 1.51 10.45 1.14
N ILE A 90 0.73 9.77 0.32
CA ILE A 90 0.88 9.70 -1.13
C ILE A 90 -0.25 10.51 -1.76
N VAL A 91 0.10 11.42 -2.67
CA VAL A 91 -0.88 12.14 -3.49
C VAL A 91 -1.26 11.24 -4.66
N LEU A 92 -2.52 10.79 -4.70
CA LEU A 92 -3.05 9.87 -5.73
C LEU A 92 -3.63 10.61 -6.94
N GLY A 93 -3.93 11.90 -6.79
CA GLY A 93 -4.39 12.77 -7.86
C GLY A 93 -5.17 13.96 -7.32
N GLN A 94 -5.39 14.97 -8.16
CA GLN A 94 -6.37 16.01 -7.85
C GLN A 94 -7.77 15.42 -8.05
N SER A 95 -8.63 15.50 -7.05
CA SER A 95 -10.06 15.30 -7.27
C SER A 95 -10.49 16.44 -8.18
N LYS A 96 -10.64 16.14 -9.48
CA LYS A 96 -11.09 17.11 -10.45
C LYS A 96 -12.49 17.55 -10.03
N GLN A 97 -12.58 18.80 -9.59
CA GLN A 97 -13.80 19.52 -9.19
C GLN A 97 -14.91 19.38 -10.25
#